data_AF-A0A1B2HZW9-F1
#
_entry.id   AF-A0A1B2HZW9-F1
#
_cell.length_a   1.000
_cell.length_b   1.000
_cell.length_c   1.000
_cell.angle_alpha   90.00
_cell.angle_beta   90.00
_cell.angle_gamma   90.00
#
_symmetry.space_group_name_H-M   'P 1'
#
loop_
_entity.id
_entity.type
_entity.pdbx_description
1 polymer ?
#
loop_
_entity_poly.entity_id
_entity_poly.type
_entity_poly.pdbx_seq_one_letter_code
_entity_poly.pdbx_strand_id
1 'polypeptide(L)'
;MRPLTFSDDKDNEQAWLPTDPRSAADSFLEFVARHREAGSTSFCLEDEENEEALMFLFEVGALCRVKGWQDPRTEYRVVTSSDDHRAQATVFVRGGFSGLDAHGPWLPDVDSLLRARSDRLRQRAARTAPQDDEARDRRAEGLRSEFDKSVLRRTHPRELRRRLEVLTRSDGREPTTVAGVTHHGYGNGDTVNAWFTAEGRGLVVTFDHASPLNSTGDPRAQAALYDGVPADLLALVRDAPETGTTLNVPHPDGGTVVAATGVFTFAGPCAMADGLVMRLRDDGLGVEATGVGRLLEGFLTKEDFAPAAEQVAVPLDRDAVDRFCRIWADSGYNDRWDVHYVLFDSCTLQEAGETRGELLGLVRTLGLERVDAPPGAATGEVWVRTDPRIDAELERWS
;
A
#
# COMPACT_ATOMS: atom_id res chain seq x y z
N MET A 1 29.08 8.38 -34.42
CA MET A 1 28.10 7.83 -33.45
C MET A 1 27.96 6.36 -33.77
N ARG A 2 27.76 5.53 -32.75
CA ARG A 2 27.66 4.07 -32.86
C ARG A 2 26.19 3.63 -32.74
N PRO A 3 25.83 2.43 -33.22
CA PRO A 3 24.50 1.86 -32.98
C PRO A 3 24.23 1.71 -31.48
N LEU A 4 22.96 1.84 -31.09
CA LEU A 4 22.52 1.68 -29.72
C LEU A 4 21.24 0.85 -29.71
N THR A 5 21.03 0.09 -28.64
CA THR A 5 19.82 -0.70 -28.44
C THR A 5 19.06 -0.14 -27.25
N PHE A 6 17.76 0.10 -27.41
CA PHE A 6 16.87 0.50 -26.31
C PHE A 6 16.04 -0.69 -25.90
N SER A 7 15.90 -0.95 -24.60
CA SER A 7 15.05 -2.03 -24.10
C SER A 7 14.26 -1.63 -22.86
N ASP A 8 13.22 -2.38 -22.51
CA ASP A 8 12.47 -2.23 -21.25
C ASP A 8 12.37 -3.55 -20.47
N ASP A 9 11.77 -3.51 -19.28
CA ASP A 9 11.54 -4.68 -18.41
C ASP A 9 10.47 -5.66 -18.91
N LYS A 10 9.95 -5.44 -20.13
CA LYS A 10 8.95 -6.30 -20.79
C LYS A 10 9.46 -6.84 -22.12
N ASP A 11 10.77 -6.88 -22.29
CA ASP A 11 11.46 -7.40 -23.47
C ASP A 11 11.09 -6.65 -24.77
N ASN A 12 10.59 -5.41 -24.69
CA ASN A 12 10.45 -4.56 -25.87
C ASN A 12 11.83 -4.01 -26.24
N GLU A 13 12.19 -4.07 -27.52
CA GLU A 13 13.48 -3.59 -28.00
C GLU A 13 13.34 -2.65 -29.21
N GLN A 14 14.22 -1.66 -29.29
CA GLN A 14 14.33 -0.75 -30.42
C GLN A 14 15.80 -0.43 -30.71
N ALA A 15 16.29 -0.85 -31.88
CA ALA A 15 17.60 -0.45 -32.37
C ALA A 15 17.58 1.01 -32.88
N TRP A 16 18.64 1.76 -32.58
CA TRP A 16 18.90 3.09 -33.13
C TRP A 16 20.20 3.08 -33.94
N LEU A 17 20.13 3.65 -35.15
CA LEU A 17 21.27 3.75 -36.04
C LEU A 17 21.77 5.20 -36.14
N PRO A 18 23.08 5.43 -36.26
CA PRO A 18 23.66 6.77 -36.43
C PRO A 18 23.12 7.59 -37.61
N THR A 19 22.50 6.93 -38.58
CA THR A 19 21.90 7.54 -39.77
C THR A 19 20.44 7.97 -39.55
N ASP A 20 19.85 7.68 -38.40
CA ASP A 20 18.49 8.09 -38.07
C ASP A 20 18.40 9.63 -37.99
N PRO A 21 17.33 10.25 -38.54
CA PRO A 21 17.14 11.70 -38.47
C PRO A 21 16.98 12.25 -37.04
N ARG A 22 16.54 11.43 -36.08
CA ARG A 22 16.42 11.83 -34.67
C ARG A 22 17.69 11.46 -33.89
N SER A 23 18.04 12.29 -32.92
CA SER A 23 19.15 11.98 -32.01
C SER A 23 18.81 10.73 -31.18
N ALA A 24 19.81 9.91 -30.83
CA ALA A 24 19.56 8.70 -30.04
C ALA A 24 18.88 9.01 -28.70
N ALA A 25 19.23 10.13 -28.06
CA ALA A 25 18.61 10.54 -26.80
C ALA A 25 17.13 10.90 -26.97
N ASP A 26 16.75 11.56 -28.07
CA ASP A 26 15.34 11.86 -28.35
C ASP A 26 14.56 10.60 -28.71
N SER A 27 15.13 9.72 -29.53
CA SER A 27 14.52 8.43 -29.88
C SER A 27 14.35 7.52 -28.65
N PHE A 28 15.30 7.54 -27.72
CA PHE A 28 15.19 6.83 -26.44
C PHE A 28 14.07 7.38 -25.57
N LEU A 29 13.96 8.71 -25.43
CA LEU A 29 12.89 9.30 -24.62
C LEU A 29 11.50 9.07 -25.20
N GLU A 30 11.38 9.02 -26.52
CA GLU A 30 10.12 8.64 -27.17
C GLU A 30 9.78 7.16 -26.93
N PHE A 31 10.78 6.28 -26.97
CA PHE A 31 10.62 4.87 -26.58
C PHE A 31 10.13 4.77 -25.12
N VAL A 32 10.79 5.47 -24.19
CA VAL A 32 10.35 5.54 -22.78
C VAL A 32 8.91 6.03 -22.67
N ALA A 33 8.55 7.13 -23.34
CA ALA A 33 7.20 7.70 -23.25
C ALA A 33 6.13 6.71 -23.74
N ARG A 34 6.39 6.02 -24.85
CA ARG A 34 5.48 5.03 -25.44
C ARG A 34 5.26 3.82 -24.53
N HIS A 35 6.32 3.32 -23.91
CA HIS A 35 6.29 2.06 -23.16
C HIS A 35 6.01 2.25 -21.66
N ARG A 36 6.20 3.46 -21.13
CA ARG A 36 5.84 3.79 -19.75
C ARG A 36 4.33 3.75 -19.51
N GLU A 37 3.52 4.18 -20.48
CA GLU A 37 2.05 4.06 -20.39
C GLU A 37 1.58 2.59 -20.37
N ALA A 38 2.37 1.68 -20.94
CA ALA A 38 2.13 0.24 -20.87
C ALA A 38 2.60 -0.39 -19.56
N GLY A 39 3.06 0.40 -18.59
CA GLY A 39 3.46 -0.03 -17.25
C GLY A 39 4.87 -0.61 -17.14
N SER A 40 5.79 -0.25 -18.04
CA SER A 40 7.21 -0.56 -17.90
C SER A 40 7.86 0.38 -16.89
N THR A 41 8.66 -0.16 -15.97
CA THR A 41 9.22 0.59 -14.82
C THR A 41 10.71 0.89 -14.95
N SER A 42 11.39 0.17 -15.83
CA SER A 42 12.81 0.39 -16.15
C SER A 42 13.09 0.33 -17.65
N PHE A 43 14.09 1.10 -18.08
CA PHE A 43 14.47 1.24 -19.48
C PHE A 43 15.98 1.22 -19.62
N CYS A 44 16.51 0.52 -20.61
CA CYS A 44 17.93 0.39 -20.86
C CYS A 44 18.34 1.12 -22.13
N LEU A 45 19.52 1.74 -22.11
CA LEU A 45 20.22 2.24 -23.27
C LEU A 45 21.54 1.47 -23.35
N GLU A 46 21.66 0.61 -24.35
CA GLU A 46 22.78 -0.30 -24.53
C GLU A 46 23.69 0.13 -25.67
N ASP A 47 24.98 -0.01 -25.41
CA ASP A 47 26.08 0.25 -26.29
C ASP A 47 26.91 -1.02 -26.41
N GLU A 48 26.51 -1.87 -27.34
CA GLU A 48 27.09 -3.19 -27.56
C GLU A 48 28.57 -3.13 -27.88
N GLU A 49 29.01 -2.11 -28.63
CA GLU A 49 30.40 -1.97 -29.04
C GLU A 49 31.35 -1.77 -27.86
N ASN A 50 30.88 -1.12 -26.78
CA ASN A 50 31.69 -0.84 -25.60
C ASN A 50 31.36 -1.73 -24.40
N GLU A 51 30.43 -2.68 -24.56
CA GLU A 51 29.85 -3.49 -23.47
C GLU A 51 29.35 -2.61 -22.31
N GLU A 52 28.67 -1.50 -22.64
CA GLU A 52 28.12 -0.55 -21.67
C GLU A 52 26.60 -0.49 -21.78
N ALA A 53 25.91 -0.53 -20.64
CA ALA A 53 24.45 -0.36 -20.58
C ALA A 53 24.07 0.62 -19.47
N LEU A 54 23.26 1.63 -19.82
CA LEU A 54 22.71 2.59 -18.87
C LEU A 54 21.21 2.33 -18.68
N MET A 55 20.85 1.86 -17.50
CA MET A 55 19.49 1.60 -17.08
C MET A 55 18.91 2.79 -16.28
N PHE A 56 17.66 3.11 -16.58
CA PHE A 56 16.86 4.16 -15.96
C PHE A 56 15.77 3.52 -15.10
N LEU A 57 15.86 3.71 -13.78
CA LEU A 57 14.91 3.18 -12.80
C LEU A 57 13.98 4.30 -12.35
N PHE A 58 12.93 4.57 -13.13
CA PHE A 58 12.10 5.77 -12.96
C PHE A 58 11.33 5.80 -11.63
N GLU A 59 10.80 4.67 -11.18
CA GLU A 59 10.08 4.60 -9.90
C GLU A 59 11.00 4.81 -8.69
N VAL A 60 12.23 4.30 -8.80
CA VAL A 60 13.24 4.43 -7.75
C VAL A 60 13.91 5.81 -7.81
N GLY A 61 13.88 6.48 -8.97
CA GLY A 61 14.59 7.74 -9.20
C GLY A 61 16.11 7.52 -9.22
N ALA A 62 16.57 6.52 -9.97
CA ALA A 62 17.97 6.14 -10.02
C ALA A 62 18.44 5.77 -11.43
N LEU A 63 19.75 5.85 -11.65
CA LEU A 63 20.44 5.23 -12.77
C LEU A 63 21.22 4.03 -12.29
N CYS A 64 21.33 3.05 -13.15
CA CYS A 64 22.18 1.89 -13.01
C CYS A 64 23.08 1.83 -14.25
N ARG A 65 24.38 1.71 -14.05
CA ARG A 65 25.32 1.43 -15.14
C ARG A 65 25.82 0.00 -15.01
N VAL A 66 25.86 -0.71 -16.12
CA VAL A 66 26.39 -2.07 -16.22
C VAL A 66 27.55 -2.05 -17.21
N LYS A 67 28.70 -2.56 -16.80
CA LYS A 67 29.90 -2.65 -17.65
C LYS A 67 30.41 -4.08 -17.73
N GLY A 68 30.70 -4.52 -18.96
CA GLY A 68 31.23 -5.84 -19.26
C GLY A 68 30.12 -6.90 -19.25
N TRP A 69 30.05 -7.73 -20.27
CA TRP A 69 28.99 -8.75 -20.35
C TRP A 69 29.35 -10.07 -19.68
N GLN A 70 30.64 -10.39 -19.63
CA GLN A 70 31.14 -11.64 -19.04
C GLN A 70 31.29 -11.57 -17.52
N ASP A 71 31.59 -10.39 -16.99
CA ASP A 71 31.69 -10.09 -15.55
C ASP A 71 31.02 -8.74 -15.28
N PRO A 72 29.67 -8.70 -15.27
CA PRO A 72 28.94 -7.45 -15.21
C PRO A 72 29.16 -6.75 -13.88
N ARG A 73 29.78 -5.57 -13.95
CA ARG A 73 29.87 -4.67 -12.82
C ARG A 73 28.73 -3.67 -12.85
N THR A 74 27.88 -3.74 -11.84
CA THR A 74 26.74 -2.84 -11.68
C THR A 74 27.03 -1.76 -10.65
N GLU A 75 26.77 -0.50 -11.01
CA GLU A 75 26.88 0.63 -10.10
C GLU A 75 25.71 1.59 -10.27
N TYR A 76 25.37 2.32 -9.21
CA TYR A 76 24.13 3.07 -9.12
C TYR A 76 24.34 4.56 -8.87
N ARG A 77 23.36 5.40 -9.22
CA ARG A 77 23.36 6.83 -8.90
C ARG A 77 21.95 7.32 -8.64
N VAL A 78 21.75 8.12 -7.60
CA VAL A 78 20.48 8.79 -7.31
C VAL A 78 20.24 9.93 -8.32
N VAL A 79 19.07 9.96 -8.93
CA VAL A 79 18.61 11.03 -9.83
C VAL A 79 17.53 11.84 -9.15
N THR A 80 17.53 13.16 -9.37
CA THR A 80 16.72 14.06 -8.52
C THR A 80 15.75 14.96 -9.22
N SER A 81 15.81 15.01 -10.53
CA SER A 81 14.77 15.59 -11.35
C SER A 81 14.46 14.69 -12.52
N SER A 82 13.25 14.80 -13.05
CA SER A 82 12.91 14.19 -14.35
C SER A 82 13.82 14.70 -15.46
N ASP A 83 14.21 15.99 -15.39
CA ASP A 83 15.07 16.66 -16.37
C ASP A 83 16.50 16.10 -16.37
N ASP A 84 16.95 15.55 -15.23
CA ASP A 84 18.24 14.88 -15.12
C ASP A 84 18.30 13.65 -16.04
N HIS A 85 17.22 12.87 -16.20
CA HIS A 85 17.25 11.65 -17.03
C HIS A 85 17.58 11.97 -18.50
N ARG A 86 16.97 13.02 -19.07
CA ARG A 86 17.27 13.48 -20.44
C ARG A 86 18.71 13.91 -20.59
N ALA A 87 19.23 14.66 -19.61
CA ALA A 87 20.62 15.10 -19.60
C ALA A 87 21.57 13.89 -19.56
N GLN A 88 21.30 12.90 -18.70
CA GLN A 88 22.15 11.71 -18.53
C GLN A 88 22.12 10.83 -19.78
N ALA A 89 20.94 10.60 -20.39
CA ALA A 89 20.85 9.91 -21.67
C ALA A 89 21.67 10.59 -22.76
N THR A 90 21.59 11.93 -22.86
CA THR A 90 22.36 12.72 -23.83
C THR A 90 23.87 12.58 -23.61
N VAL A 91 24.32 12.61 -22.36
CA VAL A 91 25.74 12.49 -22.00
C VAL A 91 26.26 11.09 -22.31
N PHE A 92 25.50 10.06 -21.97
CA PHE A 92 25.85 8.66 -22.26
C PHE A 92 25.94 8.39 -23.77
N VAL A 93 24.95 8.83 -24.55
CA VAL A 93 24.96 8.71 -26.02
C VAL A 93 26.21 9.34 -26.64
N ARG A 94 26.71 10.45 -26.08
CA ARG A 94 27.86 11.18 -26.61
C ARG A 94 29.21 10.58 -26.19
N GLY A 95 29.31 10.06 -24.97
CA GLY A 95 30.62 9.74 -24.36
C GLY A 95 30.66 8.48 -23.51
N GLY A 96 29.63 7.64 -23.54
CA GLY A 96 29.51 6.46 -22.68
C GLY A 96 29.60 6.81 -21.20
N PHE A 97 30.09 5.88 -20.39
CA PHE A 97 30.25 6.12 -18.95
C PHE A 97 31.28 7.19 -18.61
N SER A 98 32.29 7.40 -19.44
CA SER A 98 33.31 8.43 -19.22
C SER A 98 32.70 9.84 -19.16
N GLY A 99 31.65 10.09 -19.94
CA GLY A 99 30.90 11.35 -19.88
C GLY A 99 30.08 11.49 -18.61
N LEU A 100 29.56 10.39 -18.08
CA LEU A 100 28.69 10.40 -16.89
C LEU A 100 29.46 10.57 -15.57
N ASP A 101 30.74 10.23 -15.52
CA ASP A 101 31.54 10.32 -14.29
C ASP A 101 31.64 11.76 -13.75
N ALA A 102 31.51 12.77 -14.63
CA ALA A 102 31.46 14.18 -14.23
C ALA A 102 30.18 14.58 -13.46
N HIS A 103 29.14 13.74 -13.48
CA HIS A 103 27.82 14.05 -12.91
C HIS A 103 27.60 13.50 -11.48
N GLY A 104 28.67 13.09 -10.79
CA GLY A 104 28.63 12.71 -9.38
C GLY A 104 29.16 11.30 -9.11
N PRO A 105 29.22 10.87 -7.84
CA PRO A 105 29.71 9.54 -7.50
C PRO A 105 28.75 8.44 -7.98
N TRP A 106 29.33 7.28 -8.29
CA TRP A 106 28.61 6.03 -8.46
C TRP A 106 28.69 5.22 -7.17
N LEU A 107 27.61 4.51 -6.85
CA LEU A 107 27.42 3.73 -5.64
C LEU A 107 27.60 2.25 -6.01
N PRO A 108 28.34 1.48 -5.21
CA PRO A 108 28.79 0.14 -5.60
C PRO A 108 27.67 -0.92 -5.55
N ASP A 109 26.59 -0.64 -4.82
CA ASP A 109 25.52 -1.61 -4.57
C ASP A 109 24.17 -0.92 -4.31
N VAL A 110 23.10 -1.72 -4.36
CA VAL A 110 21.72 -1.27 -4.14
C VAL A 110 21.53 -0.70 -2.73
N ASP A 111 22.11 -1.31 -1.71
CA ASP A 111 21.97 -0.82 -0.33
C ASP A 111 22.53 0.60 -0.17
N SER A 112 23.65 0.88 -0.82
CA SER A 112 24.28 2.20 -0.85
C SER A 112 23.44 3.21 -1.62
N LEU A 113 22.81 2.79 -2.72
CA LEU A 113 21.82 3.61 -3.44
C LEU A 113 20.65 4.00 -2.53
N LEU A 114 20.07 3.03 -1.83
CA LEU A 114 18.90 3.25 -0.98
C LEU A 114 19.23 4.16 0.21
N ARG A 115 20.39 3.98 0.84
CA ARG A 115 20.90 4.90 1.88
C ARG A 115 21.06 6.32 1.36
N ALA A 116 21.74 6.51 0.23
CA ALA A 116 21.97 7.83 -0.35
C ALA A 116 20.67 8.53 -0.76
N ARG A 117 19.69 7.78 -1.29
CA ARG A 117 18.35 8.28 -1.62
C ARG A 117 17.61 8.75 -0.37
N SER A 118 17.59 7.91 0.68
CA SER A 118 16.97 8.22 1.96
C SER A 118 17.55 9.50 2.57
N ASP A 119 18.88 9.62 2.63
CA ASP A 119 19.56 10.81 3.16
C ASP A 119 19.23 12.08 2.36
N ARG A 120 19.14 11.96 1.03
CA ARG A 120 18.82 13.10 0.18
C ARG A 120 17.38 13.58 0.35
N LEU A 121 16.44 12.65 0.52
CA LEU A 121 15.05 12.98 0.82
C LEU A 121 14.96 13.72 2.16
N ARG A 122 15.66 13.24 3.20
CA ARG A 122 15.78 13.94 4.51
C ARG A 122 16.41 15.33 4.40
N GLN A 123 17.40 15.52 3.52
CA GLN A 123 18.01 16.84 3.31
C GLN A 123 17.05 17.80 2.60
N ARG A 124 16.33 17.33 1.58
CA ARG A 124 15.35 18.14 0.85
C ARG A 124 14.22 18.58 1.80
N ALA A 125 13.70 17.62 2.54
CA ALA A 125 12.75 17.80 3.60
C ALA A 125 13.10 18.92 4.59
N ALA A 126 14.30 18.84 5.18
CA ALA A 126 14.80 19.81 6.14
C ALA A 126 14.86 21.24 5.56
N ARG A 127 15.05 21.40 4.25
CA ARG A 127 15.04 22.71 3.58
C ARG A 127 13.64 23.27 3.33
N THR A 128 12.64 22.40 3.21
CA THR A 128 11.25 22.76 2.94
C THR A 128 10.34 22.72 4.18
N ALA A 129 10.89 22.36 5.35
CA ALA A 129 10.12 22.28 6.58
C ALA A 129 9.57 23.66 6.97
N PRO A 130 8.25 23.81 7.15
CA PRO A 130 7.67 25.07 7.62
C PRO A 130 8.21 25.42 9.01
N GLN A 131 8.65 26.66 9.18
CA GLN A 131 9.14 27.17 10.48
C GLN A 131 8.02 27.63 11.41
N ASP A 132 6.80 27.77 10.88
CA ASP A 132 5.60 28.21 11.60
C ASP A 132 4.71 27.02 11.98
N ASP A 133 4.25 26.99 13.22
CA ASP A 133 3.43 25.90 13.76
C ASP A 133 2.06 25.82 13.06
N GLU A 134 1.47 26.94 12.62
CA GLU A 134 0.24 26.90 11.81
C GLU A 134 0.45 26.24 10.44
N ALA A 135 1.65 26.39 9.86
CA ALA A 135 1.97 25.76 8.59
C ALA A 135 2.26 24.26 8.78
N ARG A 136 2.78 23.86 9.95
CA ARG A 136 2.95 22.46 10.34
C ARG A 136 1.60 21.77 10.54
N ASP A 137 0.67 22.39 11.25
CA ASP A 137 -0.65 21.80 11.49
C ASP A 137 -1.44 21.64 10.20
N ARG A 138 -1.42 22.67 9.32
CA ARG A 138 -2.01 22.55 7.97
C ARG A 138 -1.38 21.43 7.15
N ARG A 139 -0.07 21.21 7.29
CA ARG A 139 0.61 20.09 6.62
C ARG A 139 0.16 18.74 7.17
N ALA A 140 0.03 18.61 8.50
CA ALA A 140 -0.47 17.38 9.12
C ALA A 140 -1.90 17.06 8.66
N GLU A 141 -2.77 18.07 8.61
CA GLU A 141 -4.13 17.93 8.08
C GLU A 141 -4.13 17.57 6.59
N GLY A 142 -3.25 18.20 5.80
CA GLY A 142 -3.04 17.86 4.39
C GLY A 142 -2.65 16.39 4.18
N LEU A 143 -1.72 15.86 4.99
CA LEU A 143 -1.31 14.46 4.95
C LEU A 143 -2.46 13.50 5.28
N ARG A 144 -3.27 13.83 6.29
CA ARG A 144 -4.46 13.02 6.62
C ARG A 144 -5.49 13.05 5.48
N SER A 145 -5.73 14.21 4.88
CA SER A 145 -6.63 14.36 3.74
C SER A 145 -6.12 13.63 2.48
N GLU A 146 -4.81 13.58 2.28
CA GLU A 146 -4.18 12.78 1.22
C GLU A 146 -4.39 11.29 1.48
N PHE A 147 -4.11 10.83 2.69
CA PHE A 147 -4.34 9.44 3.10
C PHE A 147 -5.81 9.05 3.01
N ASP A 148 -6.74 9.98 3.24
CA ASP A 148 -8.18 9.73 3.08
C ASP A 148 -8.57 9.30 1.66
N LYS A 149 -7.72 9.60 0.66
CA LYS A 149 -7.90 9.19 -0.74
C LYS A 149 -7.27 7.84 -1.05
N SER A 150 -6.42 7.31 -0.17
CA SER A 150 -5.73 6.03 -0.36
C SER A 150 -6.71 4.87 -0.44
N VAL A 151 -6.29 3.80 -1.13
CA VAL A 151 -7.12 2.59 -1.25
C VAL A 151 -7.25 1.89 0.10
N LEU A 152 -6.18 1.89 0.90
CA LEU A 152 -6.20 1.32 2.25
C LEU A 152 -7.28 1.97 3.13
N ARG A 153 -7.42 3.31 3.06
CA ARG A 153 -8.45 4.03 3.81
C ARG A 153 -9.86 3.59 3.45
N ARG A 154 -10.09 3.35 2.16
CA ARG A 154 -11.38 3.02 1.56
C ARG A 154 -11.71 1.53 1.62
N THR A 155 -10.71 0.69 1.86
CA THR A 155 -10.89 -0.75 1.94
C THR A 155 -11.48 -1.12 3.29
N HIS A 156 -12.61 -1.81 3.25
CA HIS A 156 -13.24 -2.34 4.45
C HIS A 156 -12.31 -3.34 5.17
N PRO A 157 -12.22 -3.36 6.51
CA PRO A 157 -11.28 -4.23 7.23
C PRO A 157 -11.47 -5.72 6.93
N ARG A 158 -12.71 -6.18 6.64
CA ARG A 158 -12.96 -7.57 6.24
C ARG A 158 -12.36 -7.89 4.87
N GLU A 159 -12.54 -7.00 3.90
CA GLU A 159 -11.98 -7.20 2.58
C GLU A 159 -10.45 -7.14 2.63
N LEU A 160 -9.90 -6.20 3.40
CA LEU A 160 -8.46 -6.15 3.65
C LEU A 160 -7.95 -7.47 4.25
N ARG A 161 -8.60 -7.99 5.30
CA ARG A 161 -8.24 -9.29 5.90
C ARG A 161 -8.31 -10.44 4.90
N ARG A 162 -9.40 -10.53 4.13
CA ARG A 162 -9.57 -11.54 3.08
C ARG A 162 -8.42 -11.47 2.07
N ARG A 163 -8.06 -10.27 1.60
CA ARG A 163 -6.97 -10.11 0.64
C ARG A 163 -5.61 -10.44 1.25
N LEU A 164 -5.35 -10.00 2.48
CA LEU A 164 -4.12 -10.29 3.20
C LEU A 164 -3.95 -11.78 3.48
N GLU A 165 -5.03 -12.51 3.76
CA GLU A 165 -5.02 -13.96 3.91
C GLU A 165 -4.57 -14.67 2.64
N VAL A 166 -5.09 -14.27 1.47
CA VAL A 166 -4.64 -14.80 0.18
C VAL A 166 -3.16 -14.47 -0.05
N LEU A 167 -2.75 -13.21 0.14
CA LEU A 167 -1.35 -12.79 -0.07
C LEU A 167 -0.39 -13.56 0.84
N THR A 168 -0.76 -13.75 2.11
CA THR A 168 0.04 -14.53 3.08
C THR A 168 0.25 -15.95 2.57
N ARG A 169 -0.81 -16.62 2.08
CA ARG A 169 -0.71 -17.99 1.53
C ARG A 169 0.02 -18.05 0.19
N SER A 170 -0.20 -17.09 -0.70
CA SER A 170 0.53 -16.98 -1.96
C SER A 170 2.03 -16.78 -1.74
N ASP A 171 2.41 -16.14 -0.64
CA ASP A 171 3.79 -15.98 -0.18
C ASP A 171 4.31 -17.21 0.59
N GLY A 172 3.60 -18.34 0.55
CA GLY A 172 4.00 -19.61 1.16
C GLY A 172 3.91 -19.65 2.69
N ARG A 173 3.14 -18.74 3.30
CA ARG A 173 2.99 -18.60 4.76
C ARG A 173 1.54 -18.87 5.17
N GLU A 174 1.32 -19.22 6.43
CA GLU A 174 -0.04 -19.39 6.98
C GLU A 174 -0.36 -18.28 7.99
N PRO A 175 -1.56 -17.69 7.93
CA PRO A 175 -2.02 -16.78 8.98
C PRO A 175 -1.99 -17.46 10.35
N THR A 176 -1.49 -16.75 11.35
CA THR A 176 -1.34 -17.30 12.70
C THR A 176 -2.27 -16.60 13.68
N THR A 177 -3.12 -17.36 14.36
CA THR A 177 -4.07 -16.80 15.36
C THR A 177 -3.60 -17.08 16.78
N VAL A 178 -3.38 -16.03 17.56
CA VAL A 178 -3.03 -16.10 18.98
C VAL A 178 -3.95 -15.19 19.78
N ALA A 179 -4.59 -15.73 20.82
CA ALA A 179 -5.49 -14.98 21.71
C ALA A 179 -6.60 -14.18 20.97
N GLY A 180 -7.16 -14.76 19.89
CA GLY A 180 -8.23 -14.12 19.11
C GLY A 180 -7.76 -13.05 18.12
N VAL A 181 -6.44 -12.86 17.97
CA VAL A 181 -5.83 -11.97 16.98
C VAL A 181 -5.14 -12.80 15.91
N THR A 182 -5.50 -12.57 14.65
CA THR A 182 -4.86 -13.21 13.49
C THR A 182 -3.79 -12.29 12.91
N HIS A 183 -2.57 -12.80 12.82
CA HIS A 183 -1.46 -12.17 12.10
C HIS A 183 -1.44 -12.64 10.65
N HIS A 184 -1.37 -11.68 9.74
CA HIS A 184 -1.15 -11.85 8.30
C HIS A 184 0.16 -11.17 7.93
N GLY A 185 1.00 -11.82 7.12
CA GLY A 185 2.31 -11.31 6.76
C GLY A 185 2.71 -11.77 5.37
N TYR A 186 3.14 -10.86 4.52
CA TYR A 186 3.73 -11.19 3.22
C TYR A 186 4.90 -10.26 2.86
N GLY A 187 5.73 -10.74 1.95
CA GLY A 187 6.86 -10.01 1.38
C GLY A 187 8.22 -10.59 1.74
N ASN A 188 9.25 -10.11 1.06
CA ASN A 188 10.65 -10.48 1.29
C ASN A 188 11.51 -9.22 1.18
N GLY A 189 12.08 -8.77 2.31
CA GLY A 189 12.73 -7.46 2.42
C GLY A 189 11.73 -6.33 2.65
N ASP A 190 10.90 -6.04 1.66
CA ASP A 190 9.73 -5.17 1.81
C ASP A 190 8.53 -5.98 2.28
N THR A 191 7.89 -5.56 3.36
CA THR A 191 6.90 -6.39 4.02
C THR A 191 5.65 -5.62 4.43
N VAL A 192 4.55 -6.36 4.49
CA VAL A 192 3.32 -5.92 5.12
C VAL A 192 2.98 -6.93 6.21
N ASN A 193 2.74 -6.42 7.40
CA ASN A 193 2.27 -7.22 8.53
C ASN A 193 0.99 -6.61 9.06
N ALA A 194 0.00 -7.44 9.36
CA ALA A 194 -1.27 -6.99 9.88
C ALA A 194 -1.76 -7.91 10.99
N TRP A 195 -2.29 -7.33 12.06
CA TRP A 195 -2.88 -8.04 13.18
C TRP A 195 -4.33 -7.60 13.32
N PHE A 196 -5.28 -8.53 13.22
CA PHE A 196 -6.70 -8.24 13.30
C PHE A 196 -7.41 -9.15 14.30
N THR A 197 -8.30 -8.57 15.11
CA THR A 197 -9.30 -9.33 15.84
C THR A 197 -10.39 -9.84 14.90
N ALA A 198 -11.20 -10.80 15.36
CA ALA A 198 -12.34 -11.30 14.60
C ALA A 198 -13.32 -10.17 14.20
N GLU A 199 -13.46 -9.15 15.04
CA GLU A 199 -14.34 -7.99 14.86
C GLU A 199 -13.79 -6.95 13.88
N GLY A 200 -12.56 -7.11 13.38
CA GLY A 200 -11.93 -6.20 12.42
C GLY A 200 -11.16 -5.04 13.06
N ARG A 201 -11.02 -5.01 14.39
CA ARG A 201 -10.08 -4.12 15.06
C ARG A 201 -8.66 -4.59 14.77
N GLY A 202 -7.74 -3.71 14.41
CA GLY A 202 -6.40 -4.17 14.04
C GLY A 202 -5.35 -3.09 13.83
N LEU A 203 -4.15 -3.56 13.50
CA LEU A 203 -2.97 -2.77 13.21
C LEU A 203 -2.33 -3.30 11.94
N VAL A 204 -2.03 -2.41 10.98
CA VAL A 204 -1.31 -2.73 9.76
C VAL A 204 0.00 -1.95 9.77
N VAL A 205 1.10 -2.66 9.55
CA VAL A 205 2.45 -2.12 9.49
C VAL A 205 3.03 -2.44 8.12
N THR A 206 3.49 -1.41 7.42
CA THR A 206 4.27 -1.55 6.20
C THR A 206 5.74 -1.28 6.53
N PHE A 207 6.63 -2.02 5.89
CA PHE A 207 8.07 -1.78 5.96
C PHE A 207 8.64 -1.77 4.55
N ASP A 208 9.13 -0.60 4.12
CA ASP A 208 9.84 -0.41 2.87
C ASP A 208 11.31 -0.08 3.15
N HIS A 209 12.22 -1.01 2.83
CA HIS A 209 13.65 -0.83 3.09
C HIS A 209 14.26 0.38 2.34
N ALA A 210 13.67 0.76 1.21
CA ALA A 210 14.05 1.89 0.36
C ALA A 210 13.42 3.23 0.79
N SER A 211 12.51 3.21 1.76
CA SER A 211 11.80 4.40 2.22
C SER A 211 12.73 5.35 2.99
N PRO A 212 12.56 6.69 2.83
CA PRO A 212 13.23 7.66 3.69
C PRO A 212 12.85 7.53 5.18
N LEU A 213 11.69 6.92 5.47
CA LEU A 213 11.21 6.64 6.84
C LEU A 213 11.92 5.43 7.48
N ASN A 214 12.62 4.61 6.69
CA ASN A 214 13.40 3.51 7.23
C ASN A 214 14.47 4.07 8.18
N SER A 215 14.27 3.77 9.46
CA SER A 215 15.07 4.24 10.58
C SER A 215 15.44 3.09 11.50
N THR A 216 15.57 1.88 10.96
CA THR A 216 15.96 0.67 11.71
C THR A 216 17.26 0.80 12.51
N GLY A 217 18.16 1.72 12.12
CA GLY A 217 19.36 2.09 12.87
C GLY A 217 19.16 3.11 14.00
N ASP A 218 17.95 3.67 14.15
CA ASP A 218 17.56 4.62 15.20
C ASP A 218 16.30 4.12 15.94
N PRO A 219 16.50 3.36 17.05
CA PRO A 219 15.42 2.85 17.90
C PRO A 219 14.39 3.89 18.33
N ARG A 220 14.79 5.14 18.57
CA ARG A 220 13.87 6.19 19.02
C ARG A 220 13.01 6.69 17.88
N ALA A 221 13.60 6.89 16.70
CA ALA A 221 12.85 7.28 15.51
C ALA A 221 11.84 6.20 15.09
N GLN A 222 12.21 4.92 15.19
CA GLN A 222 11.29 3.81 14.94
C GLN A 222 10.14 3.75 15.96
N ALA A 223 10.46 3.84 17.25
CA ALA A 223 9.44 3.86 18.31
C ALA A 223 8.44 5.00 18.13
N ALA A 224 8.93 6.19 17.78
CA ALA A 224 8.10 7.38 17.59
C ALA A 224 7.07 7.23 16.47
N LEU A 225 7.25 6.33 15.48
CA LEU A 225 6.24 6.06 14.45
C LEU A 225 4.94 5.48 15.03
N TYR A 226 5.03 4.83 16.19
CA TYR A 226 3.90 4.19 16.87
C TYR A 226 3.16 5.13 17.86
N ASP A 227 3.59 6.38 18.00
CA ASP A 227 2.90 7.33 18.88
C ASP A 227 1.43 7.50 18.46
N GLY A 228 0.52 7.46 19.43
CA GLY A 228 -0.93 7.52 19.19
C GLY A 228 -1.59 6.18 18.87
N VAL A 229 -0.84 5.08 18.72
CA VAL A 229 -1.43 3.74 18.58
C VAL A 229 -2.05 3.29 19.92
N PRO A 230 -3.31 2.80 19.93
CA PRO A 230 -3.94 2.25 21.14
C PRO A 230 -3.08 1.17 21.80
N ALA A 231 -2.98 1.18 23.13
CA ALA A 231 -2.06 0.32 23.88
C ALA A 231 -2.27 -1.18 23.62
N ASP A 232 -3.51 -1.61 23.42
CA ASP A 232 -3.87 -2.99 23.08
C ASP A 232 -3.34 -3.40 21.70
N LEU A 233 -3.33 -2.48 20.72
CA LEU A 233 -2.78 -2.72 19.39
C LEU A 233 -1.26 -2.62 19.39
N LEU A 234 -0.69 -1.70 20.15
CA LEU A 234 0.76 -1.56 20.29
C LEU A 234 1.38 -2.84 20.89
N ALA A 235 0.70 -3.48 21.83
CA ALA A 235 1.14 -4.75 22.41
C ALA A 235 1.32 -5.87 21.37
N LEU A 236 0.63 -5.82 20.23
CA LEU A 236 0.71 -6.83 19.16
C LEU A 236 2.04 -6.79 18.40
N VAL A 237 2.71 -5.64 18.40
CA VAL A 237 3.98 -5.40 17.69
C VAL A 237 5.16 -5.28 18.64
N ARG A 238 4.93 -5.29 19.96
CA ARG A 238 5.99 -5.33 20.97
C ARG A 238 6.40 -6.76 21.24
N ASP A 239 7.71 -7.00 21.22
CA ASP A 239 8.30 -8.32 21.45
C ASP A 239 7.62 -9.42 20.61
N ALA A 240 7.12 -9.04 19.42
CA ALA A 240 6.45 -9.94 18.51
C ALA A 240 7.44 -11.02 18.05
N PRO A 241 7.01 -12.29 17.89
CA PRO A 241 7.90 -13.33 17.40
C PRO A 241 8.50 -12.95 16.05
N GLU A 242 9.81 -13.15 15.87
CA GLU A 242 10.41 -13.02 14.56
C GLU A 242 9.81 -14.09 13.62
N THR A 243 9.24 -13.61 12.53
CA THR A 243 8.73 -14.37 11.40
C THR A 243 9.52 -14.00 10.15
N GLY A 244 9.32 -14.73 9.05
CA GLY A 244 9.92 -14.37 7.77
C GLY A 244 9.45 -13.02 7.19
N THR A 245 8.56 -12.27 7.87
CA THR A 245 8.07 -10.95 7.44
C THR A 245 8.17 -9.87 8.52
N THR A 246 8.39 -10.21 9.78
CA THR A 246 8.53 -9.23 10.86
C THR A 246 10.00 -8.98 11.17
N LEU A 247 10.48 -7.77 10.88
CA LEU A 247 11.80 -7.32 11.31
C LEU A 247 11.67 -6.65 12.67
N ASN A 248 12.30 -7.18 13.71
CA ASN A 248 12.27 -6.57 15.05
C ASN A 248 13.45 -5.61 15.23
N VAL A 249 13.17 -4.41 15.76
CA VAL A 249 14.19 -3.43 16.15
C VAL A 249 14.15 -3.20 17.66
N PRO A 250 15.29 -2.88 18.30
CA PRO A 250 15.31 -2.52 19.71
C PRO A 250 14.37 -1.36 20.00
N HIS A 251 13.70 -1.40 21.15
CA HIS A 251 12.88 -0.29 21.61
C HIS A 251 13.58 0.49 22.75
N PRO A 252 13.50 1.84 22.80
CA PRO A 252 14.16 2.66 23.82
C PRO A 252 13.80 2.30 25.26
N ASP A 253 12.56 1.87 25.50
CA ASP A 253 12.07 1.44 26.83
C ASP A 253 12.39 -0.03 27.15
N GLY A 254 13.21 -0.70 26.33
CA GLY A 254 13.49 -2.13 26.42
C GLY A 254 12.58 -2.99 25.54
N GLY A 255 13.03 -4.23 25.29
CA GLY A 255 12.38 -5.14 24.35
C GLY A 255 12.59 -4.74 22.89
N THR A 256 11.71 -5.22 22.01
CA THR A 256 11.69 -4.88 20.59
C THR A 256 10.33 -4.36 20.14
N VAL A 257 10.32 -3.70 18.98
CA VAL A 257 9.11 -3.39 18.22
C VAL A 257 9.32 -3.81 16.77
N VAL A 258 8.25 -4.21 16.08
CA VAL A 258 8.32 -4.45 14.62
C VAL A 258 8.74 -3.16 13.91
N ALA A 259 9.66 -3.26 12.97
CA ALA A 259 10.12 -2.14 12.16
C ALA A 259 9.01 -1.65 11.22
N ALA A 260 8.88 -0.34 11.10
CA ALA A 260 7.84 0.28 10.30
C ALA A 260 8.38 1.43 9.44
N THR A 261 7.73 1.60 8.29
CA THR A 261 7.70 2.83 7.50
C THR A 261 6.28 3.39 7.40
N GLY A 262 5.26 2.55 7.59
CA GLY A 262 3.88 2.97 7.79
C GLY A 262 3.23 2.19 8.93
N VAL A 263 2.34 2.86 9.67
CA VAL A 263 1.64 2.35 10.85
C VAL A 263 0.19 2.84 10.77
N PHE A 264 -0.74 1.91 10.57
CA PHE A 264 -2.15 2.21 10.32
C PHE A 264 -3.04 1.45 11.29
N THR A 265 -3.89 2.15 12.02
CA THR A 265 -4.80 1.57 13.00
C THR A 265 -6.19 1.38 12.42
N PHE A 266 -6.85 0.33 12.85
CA PHE A 266 -8.25 0.02 12.60
C PHE A 266 -8.99 -0.06 13.94
N ALA A 267 -8.89 0.98 14.78
CA ALA A 267 -9.67 1.10 16.02
C ALA A 267 -11.05 1.76 15.82
N GLY A 268 -11.41 1.98 14.55
CA GLY A 268 -12.52 2.73 14.01
C GLY A 268 -12.27 2.86 12.50
N PRO A 269 -12.48 4.03 11.88
CA PRO A 269 -11.99 4.25 10.53
C PRO A 269 -10.46 4.06 10.47
N CYS A 270 -9.96 3.48 9.37
CA CYS A 270 -8.52 3.32 9.15
C CYS A 270 -7.82 4.69 9.28
N ALA A 271 -6.76 4.77 10.09
CA ALA A 271 -6.03 6.02 10.32
C ALA A 271 -4.53 5.77 10.45
N MET A 272 -3.72 6.71 9.97
CA MET A 272 -2.28 6.75 10.27
C MET A 272 -2.06 7.02 11.77
N ALA A 273 -1.06 6.36 12.35
CA ALA A 273 -0.59 6.72 13.70
C ALA A 273 -0.14 8.18 13.75
N ASP A 274 -0.37 8.87 14.87
CA ASP A 274 0.00 10.28 15.01
C ASP A 274 1.51 10.48 14.87
N GLY A 275 2.29 9.55 15.43
CA GLY A 275 3.74 9.50 15.27
C GLY A 275 4.21 9.48 13.81
N LEU A 276 3.53 8.68 12.97
CA LEU A 276 3.78 8.65 11.54
C LEU A 276 3.46 9.99 10.86
N VAL A 277 2.31 10.60 11.19
CA VAL A 277 1.91 11.91 10.63
C VAL A 277 2.93 12.98 10.99
N MET A 278 3.36 13.00 12.25
CA MET A 278 4.39 13.93 12.75
C MET A 278 5.71 13.72 12.01
N ARG A 279 6.13 12.46 11.83
CA ARG A 279 7.34 12.15 11.11
C ARG A 279 7.29 12.59 9.64
N LEU A 280 6.21 12.27 8.93
CA LEU A 280 6.00 12.69 7.54
C LEU A 280 6.02 14.22 7.39
N ARG A 281 5.38 14.91 8.34
CA ARG A 281 5.33 16.37 8.38
C ARG A 281 6.72 16.98 8.58
N ASP A 282 7.43 16.53 9.61
CA ASP A 282 8.73 17.07 10.01
C ASP A 282 9.81 16.76 8.95
N ASP A 283 9.75 15.56 8.38
CA ASP A 283 10.59 15.15 7.26
C ASP A 283 10.02 15.59 5.90
N GLY A 284 9.04 16.48 5.82
CA GLY A 284 8.62 17.02 4.53
C GLY A 284 8.21 15.97 3.47
N LEU A 285 7.81 14.77 3.88
CA LEU A 285 7.44 13.64 3.03
C LEU A 285 5.93 13.64 2.77
N GLY A 286 5.51 12.91 1.73
CA GLY A 286 4.10 12.58 1.47
C GLY A 286 3.74 11.14 1.88
N VAL A 287 2.47 10.78 1.71
CA VAL A 287 1.94 9.47 2.14
C VAL A 287 2.60 8.31 1.38
N GLU A 288 3.13 8.56 0.19
CA GLU A 288 3.88 7.58 -0.62
C GLU A 288 5.09 7.00 0.12
N ALA A 289 5.73 7.78 1.00
CA ALA A 289 6.88 7.32 1.77
C ALA A 289 6.56 6.21 2.76
N THR A 290 5.28 6.04 3.12
CA THR A 290 4.85 4.97 4.04
C THR A 290 4.94 3.58 3.43
N GLY A 291 4.99 3.48 2.10
CA GLY A 291 4.91 2.22 1.35
C GLY A 291 3.47 1.75 1.09
N VAL A 292 2.44 2.47 1.56
CA VAL A 292 1.03 2.05 1.37
C VAL A 292 0.67 1.90 -0.12
N GLY A 293 1.06 2.86 -0.97
CA GLY A 293 0.82 2.81 -2.41
C GLY A 293 1.47 1.59 -3.07
N ARG A 294 2.78 1.46 -2.84
CA ARG A 294 3.60 0.42 -3.46
C ARG A 294 3.27 -0.98 -2.98
N LEU A 295 3.06 -1.16 -1.67
CA LEU A 295 2.96 -2.48 -1.06
C LEU A 295 1.51 -2.99 -0.99
N LEU A 296 0.53 -2.10 -0.87
CA LEU A 296 -0.88 -2.47 -0.68
C LEU A 296 -1.76 -2.09 -1.87
N GLU A 297 -1.69 -0.86 -2.38
CA GLU A 297 -2.69 -0.36 -3.33
C GLU A 297 -2.76 -1.17 -4.62
N GLY A 298 -1.63 -1.63 -5.17
CA GLY A 298 -1.61 -2.47 -6.38
C GLY A 298 -2.38 -3.81 -6.25
N PHE A 299 -2.57 -4.30 -5.02
CA PHE A 299 -3.36 -5.50 -4.74
C PHE A 299 -4.80 -5.16 -4.36
N LEU A 300 -5.00 -4.05 -3.66
CA LEU A 300 -6.32 -3.62 -3.22
C LEU A 300 -7.18 -3.04 -4.35
N THR A 301 -6.59 -2.61 -5.46
CA THR A 301 -7.31 -2.08 -6.63
C THR A 301 -7.73 -3.13 -7.66
N LYS A 302 -7.27 -4.39 -7.54
CA LYS A 302 -7.67 -5.46 -8.46
C LYS A 302 -9.13 -5.83 -8.22
N GLU A 303 -9.95 -5.73 -9.26
CA GLU A 303 -11.37 -6.10 -9.26
C GLU A 303 -11.53 -7.62 -9.04
N ASP A 304 -10.75 -8.43 -9.76
CA ASP A 304 -10.77 -9.90 -9.65
C ASP A 304 -9.75 -10.43 -8.62
N PHE A 305 -9.88 -10.02 -7.36
CA PHE A 305 -9.09 -10.61 -6.28
C PHE A 305 -9.75 -11.91 -5.80
N ALA A 306 -9.64 -12.98 -6.59
CA ALA A 306 -10.22 -14.29 -6.28
C ALA A 306 -9.18 -15.25 -5.65
N PRO A 307 -9.45 -15.83 -4.47
CA PRO A 307 -8.80 -17.06 -4.07
C PRO A 307 -9.35 -18.24 -4.88
N ALA A 308 -8.48 -19.19 -5.23
CA ALA A 308 -8.95 -20.53 -5.58
C ALA A 308 -9.53 -21.21 -4.31
N ALA A 309 -10.84 -21.47 -4.37
CA ALA A 309 -11.63 -22.46 -3.62
C ALA A 309 -12.10 -22.18 -2.17
N GLU A 310 -13.45 -22.05 -2.08
CA GLU A 310 -14.37 -22.85 -1.25
C GLU A 310 -14.23 -22.87 0.28
N GLN A 311 -15.03 -22.03 0.94
CA GLN A 311 -15.80 -22.49 2.11
C GLN A 311 -17.19 -22.87 1.63
N VAL A 312 -17.53 -24.16 1.68
CA VAL A 312 -18.90 -24.65 1.47
C VAL A 312 -19.74 -24.16 2.64
N ALA A 313 -20.26 -22.93 2.51
CA ALA A 313 -21.28 -22.42 3.40
C ALA A 313 -22.57 -23.25 3.18
N VAL A 314 -23.24 -23.61 4.27
CA VAL A 314 -24.59 -24.18 4.19
C VAL A 314 -25.43 -23.22 3.34
N PRO A 315 -26.07 -23.71 2.25
CA PRO A 315 -26.86 -22.85 1.39
C PRO A 315 -27.95 -22.17 2.22
N LEU A 316 -28.04 -20.84 2.12
CA LEU A 316 -29.16 -20.12 2.70
C LEU A 316 -30.45 -20.50 1.98
N ASP A 317 -31.55 -20.51 2.73
CA ASP A 317 -32.89 -20.66 2.17
C ASP A 317 -33.14 -19.51 1.17
N ARG A 318 -33.25 -19.85 -0.11
CA ARG A 318 -33.39 -18.90 -1.21
C ARG A 318 -34.61 -18.00 -1.06
N ASP A 319 -35.72 -18.54 -0.59
CA ASP A 319 -36.96 -17.78 -0.42
C ASP A 319 -36.86 -16.83 0.78
N ALA A 320 -36.06 -17.19 1.79
CA ALA A 320 -35.78 -16.30 2.91
C ALA A 320 -34.78 -15.19 2.52
N VAL A 321 -33.76 -15.50 1.71
CA VAL A 321 -32.82 -14.49 1.20
C VAL A 321 -33.54 -13.49 0.30
N ASP A 322 -34.34 -13.96 -0.64
CA ASP A 322 -35.09 -13.09 -1.56
C ASP A 322 -36.02 -12.13 -0.80
N ARG A 323 -36.71 -12.60 0.25
CA ARG A 323 -37.53 -11.74 1.10
C ARG A 323 -36.71 -10.77 1.95
N PHE A 324 -35.56 -11.20 2.47
CA PHE A 324 -34.65 -10.32 3.19
C PHE A 324 -34.16 -9.19 2.28
N CYS A 325 -33.69 -9.51 1.07
CA CYS A 325 -33.21 -8.54 0.09
C CYS A 325 -34.31 -7.56 -0.34
N ARG A 326 -35.57 -8.01 -0.47
CA ARG A 326 -36.72 -7.12 -0.72
C ARG A 326 -36.95 -6.11 0.41
N ILE A 327 -36.99 -6.57 1.67
CA ILE A 327 -37.16 -5.68 2.82
C ILE A 327 -35.98 -4.70 2.92
N TRP A 328 -34.76 -5.17 2.65
CA TRP A 328 -33.58 -4.32 2.60
C TRP A 328 -33.67 -3.27 1.48
N ALA A 329 -34.09 -3.65 0.27
CA ALA A 329 -34.26 -2.70 -0.82
C ALA A 329 -35.34 -1.63 -0.54
N ASP A 330 -36.41 -2.01 0.16
CA ASP A 330 -37.52 -1.12 0.46
C ASP A 330 -37.23 -0.13 1.61
N SER A 331 -36.38 -0.52 2.58
CA SER A 331 -36.27 0.19 3.87
C SER A 331 -34.87 0.27 4.44
N GLY A 332 -33.89 -0.31 3.76
CA GLY A 332 -32.57 -0.55 4.27
C GLY A 332 -31.47 0.17 3.51
N TYR A 333 -30.35 0.31 4.19
CA TYR A 333 -29.09 0.74 3.62
C TYR A 333 -27.96 0.04 4.37
N ASN A 334 -26.76 0.06 3.80
CA ASN A 334 -25.58 -0.34 4.55
C ASN A 334 -25.08 0.86 5.36
N ASP A 335 -24.71 0.63 6.61
CA ASP A 335 -24.06 1.69 7.38
C ASP A 335 -22.81 2.22 6.66
N ARG A 336 -22.29 3.36 7.09
CA ARG A 336 -21.13 4.03 6.44
C ARG A 336 -19.89 3.13 6.29
N TRP A 337 -19.85 2.01 7.01
CA TRP A 337 -18.72 1.10 7.04
C TRP A 337 -19.07 -0.28 6.43
N ASP A 338 -20.26 -0.49 5.87
CA ASP A 338 -20.74 -1.78 5.38
C ASP A 338 -20.61 -2.93 6.42
N VAL A 339 -20.69 -2.58 7.71
CA VAL A 339 -20.62 -3.55 8.83
C VAL A 339 -22.02 -4.03 9.19
N HIS A 340 -23.04 -3.19 8.98
CA HIS A 340 -24.42 -3.51 9.28
C HIS A 340 -25.34 -3.19 8.11
N TYR A 341 -26.27 -4.11 7.83
CA TYR A 341 -27.53 -3.78 7.19
C TYR A 341 -28.39 -3.05 8.21
N VAL A 342 -28.72 -1.79 7.94
CA VAL A 342 -29.62 -0.97 8.75
C VAL A 342 -30.96 -0.96 8.06
N LEU A 343 -31.99 -1.54 8.67
CA LEU A 343 -33.33 -1.64 8.10
C LEU A 343 -34.34 -0.84 8.93
N PHE A 344 -35.33 -0.25 8.24
CA PHE A 344 -36.34 0.64 8.82
C PHE A 344 -35.74 1.90 9.44
N ASP A 345 -34.80 2.52 8.73
CA ASP A 345 -34.20 3.79 9.15
C ASP A 345 -35.30 4.81 9.51
N SER A 346 -35.10 5.52 10.62
CA SER A 346 -35.98 6.58 11.10
C SER A 346 -37.43 6.15 11.40
N CYS A 347 -37.75 4.85 11.34
CA CYS A 347 -39.07 4.34 11.65
C CYS A 347 -39.20 4.06 13.15
N THR A 348 -40.37 4.37 13.71
CA THR A 348 -40.78 3.91 15.03
C THR A 348 -41.21 2.44 14.99
N LEU A 349 -41.30 1.79 16.16
CA LEU A 349 -41.83 0.42 16.27
C LEU A 349 -43.23 0.27 15.64
N GLN A 350 -44.06 1.31 15.72
CA GLN A 350 -45.41 1.29 15.18
C GLN A 350 -45.42 1.39 13.65
N GLU A 351 -44.54 2.21 13.08
CA GLU A 351 -44.41 2.38 11.62
C GLU A 351 -43.80 1.17 10.94
N ALA A 352 -42.77 0.56 11.56
CA ALA A 352 -42.12 -0.63 11.02
C ALA A 352 -43.03 -1.88 11.12
N GLY A 353 -43.96 -1.90 12.08
CA GLY A 353 -45.12 -2.78 12.13
C GLY A 353 -44.83 -4.27 11.96
N GLU A 354 -45.67 -4.95 11.19
CA GLU A 354 -45.57 -6.39 10.92
C GLU A 354 -44.35 -6.76 10.08
N THR A 355 -43.94 -5.89 9.15
CA THR A 355 -42.76 -6.08 8.30
C THR A 355 -41.48 -6.22 9.13
N ARG A 356 -41.37 -5.49 10.24
CA ARG A 356 -40.29 -5.68 11.21
C ARG A 356 -40.30 -7.05 11.87
N GLY A 357 -41.50 -7.55 12.21
CA GLY A 357 -41.68 -8.90 12.75
C GLY A 357 -41.22 -9.97 11.76
N GLU A 358 -41.56 -9.80 10.48
CA GLU A 358 -41.10 -10.67 9.38
C GLU A 358 -39.58 -10.64 9.25
N LEU A 359 -38.96 -9.45 9.20
CA LEU A 359 -37.50 -9.31 9.12
C LEU A 359 -36.80 -10.05 10.26
N LEU A 360 -37.26 -9.90 11.50
CA LEU A 360 -36.69 -10.61 12.66
C LEU A 360 -36.89 -12.13 12.59
N GLY A 361 -37.94 -12.59 11.90
CA GLY A 361 -38.10 -13.99 11.52
C GLY A 361 -37.01 -14.43 10.53
N LEU A 362 -36.83 -13.68 9.44
CA LEU A 362 -35.86 -13.97 8.39
C LEU A 362 -34.42 -13.97 8.91
N VAL A 363 -34.03 -12.98 9.72
CA VAL A 363 -32.71 -12.91 10.36
C VAL A 363 -32.40 -14.20 11.14
N ARG A 364 -33.38 -14.72 11.90
CA ARG A 364 -33.22 -15.99 12.62
C ARG A 364 -33.15 -17.19 11.68
N THR A 365 -34.01 -17.25 10.68
CA THR A 365 -34.04 -18.34 9.68
C THR A 365 -32.73 -18.43 8.90
N LEU A 366 -32.15 -17.29 8.52
CA LEU A 366 -30.91 -17.20 7.77
C LEU A 366 -29.66 -17.35 8.67
N GLY A 367 -29.84 -17.39 9.99
CA GLY A 367 -28.73 -17.45 10.95
C GLY A 367 -27.87 -16.18 10.94
N LEU A 368 -28.46 -15.03 10.60
CA LEU A 368 -27.79 -13.74 10.60
C LEU A 368 -27.69 -13.16 12.02
N GLU A 369 -26.60 -12.46 12.31
CA GLU A 369 -26.36 -11.86 13.62
C GLU A 369 -27.07 -10.50 13.72
N ARG A 370 -28.12 -10.43 14.56
CA ARG A 370 -28.71 -9.15 14.94
C ARG A 370 -27.85 -8.50 16.03
N VAL A 371 -27.55 -7.22 15.89
CA VAL A 371 -26.86 -6.42 16.91
C VAL A 371 -27.81 -5.39 17.54
N ASP A 372 -27.40 -4.85 18.69
CA ASP A 372 -28.11 -3.75 19.33
C ASP A 372 -27.96 -2.47 18.52
N ALA A 373 -29.06 -1.72 18.38
CA ALA A 373 -29.04 -0.43 17.69
C ALA A 373 -28.23 0.59 18.50
N PRO A 374 -27.44 1.47 17.84
CA PRO A 374 -26.64 2.47 18.52
C PRO A 374 -27.53 3.50 19.26
N PRO A 375 -27.00 4.21 20.27
CA PRO A 375 -27.72 5.28 20.93
C PRO A 375 -28.20 6.34 19.94
N GLY A 376 -29.50 6.65 19.96
CA GLY A 376 -30.11 7.63 19.07
C GLY A 376 -30.77 7.04 17.82
N ALA A 377 -30.60 5.75 17.55
CA ALA A 377 -31.35 5.03 16.52
C ALA A 377 -32.86 5.05 16.83
N ALA A 378 -33.68 5.10 15.77
CA ALA A 378 -35.12 5.03 15.91
C ALA A 378 -35.55 3.65 16.45
N THR A 379 -36.61 3.62 17.27
CA THR A 379 -37.03 2.40 17.98
C THR A 379 -37.42 1.24 17.06
N GLY A 380 -37.80 1.54 15.81
CA GLY A 380 -38.14 0.55 14.79
C GLY A 380 -36.95 -0.03 14.05
N GLU A 381 -35.77 0.61 14.13
CA GLU A 381 -34.59 0.16 13.40
C GLU A 381 -34.17 -1.26 13.77
N VAL A 382 -33.65 -1.99 12.79
CA VAL A 382 -33.06 -3.31 12.96
C VAL A 382 -31.67 -3.29 12.33
N TRP A 383 -30.69 -3.59 13.16
CA TRP A 383 -29.28 -3.66 12.78
C TRP A 383 -28.86 -5.11 12.69
N VAL A 384 -28.46 -5.54 11.50
CA VAL A 384 -28.02 -6.90 11.21
C VAL A 384 -26.60 -6.84 10.69
N ARG A 385 -25.70 -7.62 11.26
CA ARG A 385 -24.31 -7.69 10.80
C ARG A 385 -24.28 -8.18 9.35
N THR A 386 -23.46 -7.54 8.50
CA THR A 386 -23.34 -7.95 7.09
C THR A 386 -22.81 -9.37 6.97
N ASP A 387 -23.33 -10.11 5.99
CA ASP A 387 -23.03 -11.52 5.72
C ASP A 387 -22.68 -11.69 4.23
N PRO A 388 -21.49 -12.24 3.89
CA PRO A 388 -21.06 -12.37 2.49
C PRO A 388 -22.03 -13.12 1.58
N ARG A 389 -22.84 -14.03 2.15
CA ARG A 389 -23.84 -14.80 1.41
C ARG A 389 -25.03 -13.92 1.00
N ILE A 390 -25.34 -12.89 1.78
CA ILE A 390 -26.36 -11.89 1.48
C ILE A 390 -25.78 -10.80 0.57
N ASP A 391 -24.54 -10.35 0.81
CA ASP A 391 -23.85 -9.35 -0.04
C ASP A 391 -23.82 -9.79 -1.51
N ALA A 392 -23.46 -11.05 -1.78
CA ALA A 392 -23.43 -11.62 -3.12
C ALA A 392 -24.80 -11.66 -3.82
N GLU A 393 -25.91 -11.62 -3.06
CA GLU A 393 -27.26 -11.56 -3.61
C GLU A 393 -27.72 -10.11 -3.76
N LEU A 394 -27.36 -9.21 -2.85
CA LEU A 394 -27.64 -7.77 -2.97
C LEU A 394 -26.94 -7.14 -4.19
N GLU A 395 -25.72 -7.57 -4.52
CA GLU A 395 -25.01 -7.16 -5.74
C GLU A 395 -25.75 -7.53 -7.04
N ARG A 396 -26.64 -8.54 -7.00
CA ARG A 396 -27.48 -8.91 -8.15
C ARG A 396 -28.73 -8.04 -8.30
N TRP A 397 -29.08 -7.29 -7.25
CA TRP A 397 -30.27 -6.46 -7.18
C TRP A 397 -29.97 -4.97 -7.40
N SER A 398 -28.71 -4.55 -7.21
CA SER A 398 -28.19 -3.25 -7.66
C SER A 398 -27.89 -3.24 -9.14
#